data_AF-A0A819KVZ2-F1
#
_entry.id   AF-A0A819KVZ2-F1
#
_cell.length_a   1.000
_cell.length_b   1.000
_cell.length_c   1.000
_cell.angle_alpha   90.00
_cell.angle_beta   90.00
_cell.angle_gamma   90.00
#
_symmetry.space_group_name_H-M   'P 1'
#
loop_
_entity.id
_entity.type
_entity.pdbx_description
1 polymer ?
#
loop_
_entity_poly.entity_id
_entity_poly.type
_entity_poly.pdbx_seq_one_letter_code
_entity_poly.pdbx_strand_id
1 'polypeptide(L)'
;MNPCSFYLISAAYANIIWISVCPLIRMFSTFGLNLSESIVVLCKVRRSLSYKLSMISVALATIDQFLVSSTHFEYHHLSSLRSAHRLVAFATTACCIRFGDMLYCLNVTGTAPLETCTYTTRRVCGFYNEIVPIPVLIPCPLIINFGFTTIRNIHQSRKKNNVTKKSCQSIRRTDRQLIQMIISQSLLRLISYVPNMKATVDNAQQSQYRFSLPNVILSDEQRQSYEKNGFLVVRNLVAPEKLEVFRKRFQDVCTGKVKVLGMTVMKDIAIAKSEFADGEKAITKIQDFTLDDELFKYCCLPEIVKYVENFTGPNIMAMHTMLINKPPDPGTQSSRHPLHQDLYYFPFRPANHIVCAWTAMEKINRQNGCLVVLPGTHTGELEPHGYPDWKGGVNKMYHGIQKFDPNQERIHLEMESGDTVFFHPLLIHGSGVNRSPGFRKAISCHYADSACEYIECDNTLQSYISKEVTAIFKRKTGIEDARFQDVWRIKSRLVQGERINL
;
A
#
# COMPACT_ATOMS: atom_id res chain seq x y z
N MET A 1 -3.76 17.23 54.41
CA MET A 1 -3.42 16.16 53.44
C MET A 1 -1.92 16.14 53.26
N ASN A 2 -1.28 14.97 53.30
CA ASN A 2 0.15 14.90 52.95
C ASN A 2 0.30 15.19 51.43
N PRO A 3 1.48 15.66 50.96
CA PRO A 3 1.71 15.99 49.56
C PRO A 3 1.38 14.81 48.62
N CYS A 4 1.75 13.59 48.99
CA CYS A 4 1.42 12.38 48.23
C CYS A 4 -0.09 12.15 48.08
N SER A 5 -0.90 12.40 49.11
CA SER A 5 -2.36 12.28 49.09
C SER A 5 -3.01 13.30 48.17
N PHE A 6 -2.43 14.51 48.06
CA PHE A 6 -2.93 15.56 47.16
C PHE A 6 -2.64 15.25 45.69
N TYR A 7 -1.42 14.80 45.38
CA TYR A 7 -1.09 14.33 44.02
C TYR A 7 -1.89 13.07 43.63
N LEU A 8 -2.17 12.18 44.60
CA LEU A 8 -3.08 11.04 44.44
C LEU A 8 -4.52 11.48 44.11
N ILE A 9 -5.06 12.46 44.84
CA ILE A 9 -6.44 12.96 44.64
C ILE A 9 -6.55 13.73 43.31
N SER A 10 -5.52 14.47 42.91
CA SER A 10 -5.48 15.19 41.63
C SER A 10 -5.44 14.25 40.42
N ALA A 11 -4.63 13.19 40.50
CA ALA A 11 -4.58 12.13 39.48
C ALA A 11 -5.87 11.28 39.47
N ALA A 12 -6.49 11.06 40.63
CA ALA A 12 -7.77 10.39 40.74
C ALA A 12 -8.91 11.23 40.15
N TYR A 13 -8.96 12.54 40.41
CA TYR A 13 -9.97 13.45 39.86
C TYR A 13 -9.90 13.54 38.32
N ALA A 14 -8.69 13.61 37.76
CA ALA A 14 -8.50 13.59 36.31
C ALA A 14 -8.99 12.26 35.66
N ASN A 15 -8.79 11.14 36.36
CA ASN A 15 -9.29 9.84 35.93
C ASN A 15 -10.81 9.69 36.14
N ILE A 16 -11.39 10.26 37.19
CA ILE A 16 -12.84 10.21 37.50
C ILE A 16 -13.64 11.07 36.51
N ILE A 17 -13.23 12.32 36.27
CA ILE A 17 -13.84 13.18 35.24
C ILE A 17 -13.87 12.46 33.89
N TRP A 18 -12.83 11.69 33.59
CA TRP A 18 -12.72 10.94 32.34
C TRP A 18 -13.59 9.67 32.29
N ILE A 19 -13.71 8.93 33.40
CA ILE A 19 -14.67 7.80 33.53
C ILE A 19 -16.11 8.28 33.36
N SER A 20 -16.43 9.51 33.76
CA SER A 20 -17.76 10.12 33.58
C SER A 20 -18.03 10.61 32.15
N VAL A 21 -17.00 11.05 31.41
CA VAL A 21 -17.14 11.62 30.06
C VAL A 21 -17.24 10.53 28.96
N CYS A 22 -16.61 9.37 29.15
CA CYS A 22 -16.67 8.26 28.18
C CYS A 22 -18.09 7.69 27.91
N PRO A 23 -18.95 7.46 28.92
CA PRO A 23 -20.33 7.02 28.70
C PRO A 23 -21.19 8.07 27.98
N LEU A 24 -20.98 9.36 28.29
CA LEU A 24 -21.64 10.49 27.60
C LEU A 24 -21.29 10.49 26.11
N ILE A 25 -20.02 10.30 25.74
CA ILE A 25 -19.57 10.24 24.34
C ILE A 25 -20.15 9.01 23.61
N ARG A 26 -20.22 7.84 24.26
CA ARG A 26 -20.90 6.67 23.70
C ARG A 26 -22.38 6.94 23.48
N MET A 27 -23.05 7.56 24.46
CA MET A 27 -24.45 7.94 24.36
C MET A 27 -24.71 8.90 23.18
N PHE A 28 -23.86 9.91 22.96
CA PHE A 28 -23.95 10.81 21.80
C PHE A 28 -23.69 10.10 20.45
N SER A 29 -22.84 9.07 20.40
CA SER A 29 -22.62 8.27 19.18
C SER A 29 -23.83 7.42 18.79
N THR A 30 -24.60 6.92 19.76
CA THR A 30 -25.87 6.20 19.52
C THR A 30 -26.96 7.10 18.92
N PHE A 31 -26.84 8.43 19.03
CA PHE A 31 -27.75 9.40 18.42
C PHE A 31 -27.31 9.86 17.02
N GLY A 32 -26.32 9.21 16.40
CA GLY A 32 -25.95 9.44 14.99
C GLY A 32 -25.12 10.70 14.72
N LEU A 33 -24.53 11.32 15.74
CA LEU A 33 -23.60 12.43 15.57
C LEU A 33 -22.20 11.91 15.22
N ASN A 34 -21.70 12.25 14.03
CA ASN A 34 -20.41 11.77 13.52
C ASN A 34 -19.24 12.53 14.17
N LEU A 35 -18.72 12.01 15.28
CA LEU A 35 -17.62 12.62 16.07
C LEU A 35 -16.23 11.97 15.83
N SER A 36 -16.03 11.24 14.72
CA SER A 36 -14.77 10.53 14.43
C SER A 36 -13.54 11.45 14.40
N GLU A 37 -13.68 12.65 13.83
CA GLU A 37 -12.64 13.69 13.80
C GLU A 37 -12.30 14.22 15.20
N SER A 38 -13.32 14.44 16.02
CA SER A 38 -13.19 14.89 17.41
C SER A 38 -12.47 13.87 18.28
N ILE A 39 -12.71 12.57 18.06
CA ILE A 39 -12.10 11.47 18.85
C ILE A 39 -10.59 11.39 18.63
N VAL A 40 -10.10 11.57 17.40
CA VAL A 40 -8.65 11.52 17.08
C VAL A 40 -7.92 12.74 17.65
N VAL A 41 -8.52 13.92 17.52
CA VAL A 41 -7.97 15.17 18.10
C VAL A 41 -7.96 15.08 19.62
N LEU A 42 -9.05 14.62 20.25
CA LEU A 42 -9.13 14.43 21.70
C LEU A 42 -8.13 13.37 22.20
N CYS A 43 -7.86 12.31 21.44
CA CYS A 43 -6.83 11.33 21.79
C CYS A 43 -5.40 11.89 21.71
N LYS A 44 -5.11 12.75 20.74
CA LYS A 44 -3.80 13.44 20.63
C LYS A 44 -3.62 14.50 21.73
N VAL A 45 -4.68 15.27 22.01
CA VAL A 45 -4.72 16.22 23.13
C VAL A 45 -4.57 15.48 24.47
N ARG A 46 -5.26 14.35 24.66
CA ARG A 46 -5.11 13.45 25.82
C ARG A 46 -3.66 13.01 26.00
N ARG A 47 -2.98 12.57 24.92
CA ARG A 47 -1.59 12.10 24.99
C ARG A 47 -0.62 13.22 25.37
N SER A 48 -0.76 14.40 24.74
CA SER A 48 0.09 15.56 24.99
C SER A 48 -0.13 16.15 26.39
N LEU A 49 -1.38 16.32 26.81
CA LEU A 49 -1.74 16.90 28.11
C LEU A 49 -1.34 15.98 29.25
N SER A 50 -1.62 14.67 29.17
CA SER A 50 -1.18 13.70 30.19
C SER A 50 0.34 13.63 30.32
N TYR A 51 1.07 13.71 29.21
CA TYR A 51 2.54 13.72 29.23
C TYR A 51 3.09 14.98 29.93
N LYS A 52 2.59 16.16 29.53
CA LYS A 52 3.05 17.45 30.10
C LYS A 52 2.70 17.59 31.57
N LEU A 53 1.48 17.20 31.98
CA LEU A 53 1.06 17.20 33.39
C LEU A 53 1.90 16.23 34.22
N SER A 54 2.28 15.08 33.67
CA SER A 54 3.17 14.12 34.34
C SER A 54 4.57 14.70 34.56
N MET A 55 5.15 15.40 33.59
CA MET A 55 6.48 16.01 33.71
C MET A 55 6.50 17.16 34.72
N ILE A 56 5.47 18.02 34.69
CA ILE A 56 5.31 19.11 35.66
C ILE A 56 5.17 18.54 37.08
N SER A 57 4.40 17.47 37.24
CA SER A 57 4.21 16.81 38.55
C SER A 57 5.53 16.21 39.09
N VAL A 58 6.35 15.60 38.23
CA VAL A 58 7.67 15.06 38.62
C VAL A 58 8.67 16.17 38.98
N ALA A 59 8.72 17.25 38.20
CA ALA A 59 9.59 18.39 38.49
C ALA A 59 9.25 19.04 39.83
N LEU A 60 7.96 19.21 40.12
CA LEU A 60 7.51 19.80 41.38
C LEU A 60 7.72 18.88 42.57
N ALA A 61 7.51 17.58 42.40
CA ALA A 61 7.86 16.59 43.43
C ALA A 61 9.37 16.62 43.73
N THR A 62 10.21 16.83 42.71
CA THR A 62 11.67 16.92 42.87
C THR A 62 12.09 18.20 43.61
N ILE A 63 11.47 19.34 43.29
CA ILE A 63 11.72 20.61 43.97
C ILE A 63 11.24 20.55 45.43
N ASP A 64 10.05 20.02 45.69
CA ASP A 64 9.54 19.86 47.04
C ASP A 64 10.45 18.94 47.87
N GLN A 65 10.91 17.83 47.28
CA GLN A 65 11.84 16.92 47.95
C GLN A 65 13.22 17.55 48.18
N PHE A 66 13.71 18.42 47.29
CA PHE A 66 14.93 19.19 47.49
C PHE A 66 14.78 20.19 48.65
N LEU A 67 13.67 20.91 48.70
CA LEU A 67 13.38 21.87 49.78
C LEU A 67 13.21 21.19 51.15
N VAL A 68 12.66 19.97 51.18
CA VAL A 68 12.52 19.15 52.41
C VAL A 68 13.83 18.48 52.81
N SER A 69 14.75 18.23 51.88
CA SER A 69 16.05 17.60 52.16
C SER A 69 17.22 18.58 52.33
N SER A 70 16.98 19.87 52.09
CA SER A 70 17.97 20.94 52.30
C SER A 70 18.42 21.02 53.75
N THR A 71 19.71 21.27 53.97
CA THR A 71 20.31 21.43 55.31
C THR A 71 20.01 22.80 55.93
N HIS A 72 19.54 23.76 55.13
CA HIS A 72 19.18 25.10 55.59
C HIS A 72 17.68 25.16 55.90
N PHE A 73 17.37 25.26 57.19
CA PHE A 73 16.00 25.16 57.73
C PHE A 73 15.04 26.22 57.16
N GLU A 74 15.59 27.35 56.71
CA GLU A 74 14.84 28.42 56.04
C GLU A 74 14.22 27.97 54.71
N TYR A 75 14.68 26.90 54.04
CA TYR A 75 14.02 26.46 52.80
C TYR A 75 12.81 25.54 53.04
N HIS A 76 12.65 25.00 54.26
CA HIS A 76 11.54 24.09 54.56
C HIS A 76 10.17 24.77 54.53
N HIS A 77 10.08 26.06 54.87
CA HIS A 77 8.80 26.78 54.83
C HIS A 77 8.31 27.07 53.39
N LEU A 78 9.23 27.03 52.41
CA LEU A 78 8.91 27.19 50.99
C LEU A 78 8.24 25.94 50.37
N SER A 79 8.31 24.79 51.05
CA SER A 79 7.59 23.55 50.70
C SER A 79 6.07 23.64 50.91
N SER A 80 5.55 24.76 51.43
CA SER A 80 4.09 24.90 51.62
C SER A 80 3.35 24.90 50.27
N LEU A 81 2.51 23.87 50.07
CA LEU A 81 1.74 23.53 48.86
C LEU A 81 1.04 24.69 48.13
N ARG A 82 0.79 25.84 48.76
CA ARG A 82 0.09 26.98 48.13
C ARG A 82 0.85 27.60 46.96
N SER A 83 2.18 27.59 46.99
CA SER A 83 3.00 28.14 45.90
C SER A 83 3.13 27.16 44.72
N ALA A 84 3.16 25.85 45.01
CA ALA A 84 3.22 24.81 43.98
C ALA A 84 1.98 24.79 43.09
N HIS A 85 0.78 25.01 43.64
CA HIS A 85 -0.47 25.08 42.84
C HIS A 85 -0.45 26.23 41.82
N ARG A 86 0.05 27.41 42.22
CA ARG A 86 0.16 28.57 41.33
C ARG A 86 1.20 28.33 40.25
N LEU A 87 2.30 27.66 40.59
CA LEU A 87 3.36 27.31 39.64
C LEU A 87 2.90 26.24 38.63
N VAL A 88 2.16 25.21 39.06
CA VAL A 88 1.53 24.21 38.16
C VAL A 88 0.57 24.91 37.19
N ALA A 89 -0.33 25.73 37.72
CA ALA A 89 -1.34 26.40 36.92
C ALA A 89 -0.68 27.34 35.91
N PHE A 90 0.27 28.17 36.34
CA PHE A 90 1.00 29.07 35.46
C PHE A 90 1.83 28.33 34.40
N ALA A 91 2.58 27.29 34.78
CA ALA A 91 3.37 26.48 33.85
C ALA A 91 2.47 25.75 32.84
N THR A 92 1.32 25.22 33.27
CA THR A 92 0.36 24.55 32.40
C THR A 92 -0.24 25.53 31.39
N THR A 93 -0.71 26.70 31.86
CA THR A 93 -1.28 27.75 31.00
C THR A 93 -0.24 28.31 30.02
N ALA A 94 0.98 28.62 30.47
CA ALA A 94 2.06 29.11 29.60
C ALA A 94 2.48 28.06 28.55
N CYS A 95 2.47 26.77 28.89
CA CYS A 95 2.79 25.67 27.96
C CYS A 95 1.66 25.41 26.96
N CYS A 96 0.40 25.61 27.35
CA CYS A 96 -0.76 25.58 26.45
C CYS A 96 -0.73 26.76 25.47
N ILE A 97 -0.37 27.96 25.92
CA ILE A 97 -0.30 29.17 25.08
C ILE A 97 0.91 29.10 24.12
N ARG A 98 2.09 28.68 24.59
CA ARG A 98 3.33 28.74 23.80
C ARG A 98 3.51 27.59 22.80
N PHE A 99 2.80 26.48 23.00
CA PHE A 99 2.91 25.27 22.16
C PHE A 99 1.56 24.77 21.63
N GLY A 100 0.48 25.53 21.82
CA GLY A 100 -0.83 25.23 21.24
C GLY A 100 -0.80 25.23 19.70
N ASP A 101 0.01 26.10 19.12
CA ASP A 101 0.12 26.28 17.66
C ASP A 101 0.76 25.08 16.94
N MET A 102 1.51 24.22 17.65
CA MET A 102 2.16 23.04 17.06
C MET A 102 1.23 21.82 16.87
N LEU A 103 -0.01 21.86 17.37
CA LEU A 103 -0.97 20.75 17.25
C LEU A 103 -1.60 20.65 15.85
N TYR A 104 -1.40 21.64 14.98
CA TYR A 104 -2.11 21.82 13.71
C TYR A 104 -1.26 21.56 12.45
N CYS A 105 -0.15 20.82 12.52
CA CYS A 105 0.79 20.76 11.39
C CYS A 105 0.71 19.51 10.49
N LEU A 106 -0.25 18.59 10.66
CA LEU A 106 -0.46 17.49 9.72
C LEU A 106 -1.96 17.25 9.49
N ASN A 107 -2.32 16.94 8.25
CA ASN A 107 -3.66 16.50 7.90
C ASN A 107 -4.01 15.15 8.57
N VAL A 108 -5.28 14.77 8.51
CA VAL A 108 -5.86 13.61 9.21
C VAL A 108 -5.11 12.29 8.91
N THR A 109 -4.47 12.18 7.75
CA THR A 109 -3.71 11.00 7.29
C THR A 109 -2.23 11.01 7.70
N GLY A 110 -1.70 12.13 8.21
CA GLY A 110 -0.29 12.26 8.60
C GLY A 110 0.68 12.30 7.41
N THR A 111 0.17 12.47 6.19
CA THR A 111 0.96 12.37 4.95
C THR A 111 1.41 13.74 4.41
N ALA A 112 0.72 14.83 4.79
CA ALA A 112 1.06 16.19 4.37
C ALA A 112 0.75 17.25 5.46
N PRO A 113 1.44 18.41 5.46
CA PRO A 113 1.11 19.53 6.33
C PRO A 113 -0.28 20.11 6.04
N LEU A 114 -0.97 20.63 7.07
CA LEU A 114 -2.20 21.42 6.87
C LEU A 114 -1.84 22.73 6.15
N GLU A 115 -2.66 23.15 5.17
CA GLU A 115 -2.41 24.32 4.29
C GLU A 115 -2.18 25.64 5.03
N THR A 116 -2.58 25.72 6.31
CA THR A 116 -2.43 26.91 7.17
C THR A 116 -1.22 26.85 8.11
N CYS A 117 -0.41 25.78 8.12
CA CYS A 117 0.75 25.67 9.01
C CYS A 117 1.96 26.46 8.47
N THR A 118 2.49 27.37 9.28
CA THR A 118 3.60 28.29 8.92
C THR A 118 4.98 27.59 8.78
N TYR A 119 5.10 26.31 9.14
CA TYR A 119 6.32 25.51 9.01
C TYR A 119 6.28 24.66 7.73
N THR A 120 6.77 25.21 6.63
CA THR A 120 6.47 24.76 5.26
C THR A 120 7.28 23.56 4.74
N THR A 121 7.95 22.74 5.58
CA THR A 121 8.74 21.59 5.08
C THR A 121 8.53 20.27 5.84
N ARG A 122 8.18 19.22 5.09
CA ARG A 122 7.97 17.82 5.54
C ARG A 122 9.12 17.26 6.37
N ARG A 123 10.37 17.69 6.10
CA ARG A 123 11.57 17.27 6.86
C ARG A 123 11.56 17.74 8.31
N VAL A 124 11.05 18.94 8.59
CA VAL A 124 11.01 19.49 9.96
C VAL A 124 9.98 18.74 10.81
N CYS A 125 8.80 18.42 10.26
CA CYS A 125 7.80 17.58 10.93
C CYS A 125 8.27 16.14 11.19
N GLY A 126 8.99 15.53 10.24
CA GLY A 126 9.57 14.19 10.40
C GLY A 126 10.62 14.13 11.50
N PHE A 127 11.54 15.10 11.51
CA PHE A 127 12.59 15.23 12.52
C PHE A 127 12.03 15.34 13.95
N TYR A 128 10.92 16.06 14.13
CA TYR A 128 10.26 16.17 15.44
C TYR A 128 9.60 14.86 15.89
N ASN A 129 8.96 14.09 15.01
CA ASN A 129 8.34 12.81 15.37
C ASN A 129 9.36 11.71 15.68
N GLU A 130 10.54 11.73 15.07
CA GLU A 130 11.63 10.80 15.37
C GLU A 130 12.40 11.17 16.65
N ILE A 131 12.45 12.46 17.01
CA ILE A 131 13.06 12.91 18.25
C ILE A 131 12.15 12.73 19.44
N VAL A 132 10.82 12.85 19.33
CA VAL A 132 9.87 12.67 20.44
C VAL A 132 9.96 11.32 21.19
N PRO A 133 10.32 10.17 20.58
CA PRO A 133 10.60 8.95 21.33
C PRO A 133 11.98 8.92 22.02
N ILE A 134 12.93 9.78 21.66
CA ILE A 134 14.24 9.87 22.34
C ILE A 134 14.11 10.30 23.82
N PRO A 135 13.29 11.31 24.20
CA PRO A 135 12.94 11.59 25.58
C PRO A 135 11.91 10.61 26.19
N VAL A 136 11.55 9.50 25.54
CA VAL A 136 10.79 8.38 26.13
C VAL A 136 11.73 7.27 26.65
N LEU A 137 12.95 7.18 26.11
CA LEU A 137 13.98 6.26 26.61
C LEU A 137 14.76 6.82 27.81
N ILE A 138 14.81 8.15 27.96
CA ILE A 138 15.51 8.85 29.05
C ILE A 138 14.77 8.80 30.41
N PRO A 139 13.42 8.84 30.51
CA PRO A 139 12.71 8.88 31.79
C PRO A 139 12.70 7.54 32.52
N CYS A 140 12.70 6.40 31.83
CA CYS A 140 12.65 5.10 32.51
C CYS A 140 13.92 4.84 33.35
N PRO A 141 15.15 5.01 32.81
CA PRO A 141 16.37 4.97 33.60
C PRO A 141 16.40 6.03 34.69
N LEU A 142 15.96 7.27 34.41
CA LEU A 142 15.95 8.36 35.39
C LEU A 142 14.97 8.09 36.55
N ILE A 143 13.76 7.58 36.27
CA ILE A 143 12.76 7.23 37.29
C ILE A 143 13.25 6.05 38.13
N ILE A 144 13.87 5.04 37.51
CA ILE A 144 14.46 3.90 38.23
C ILE A 144 15.61 4.38 39.12
N ASN A 145 16.53 5.18 38.59
CA ASN A 145 17.68 5.70 39.33
C ASN A 145 17.24 6.66 40.45
N PHE A 146 16.21 7.48 40.21
CA PHE A 146 15.57 8.32 41.22
C PHE A 146 14.90 7.49 42.32
N GLY A 147 14.22 6.40 41.95
CA GLY A 147 13.65 5.44 42.90
C GLY A 147 14.73 4.81 43.80
N PHE A 148 15.83 4.34 43.22
CA PHE A 148 16.97 3.80 43.98
C PHE A 148 17.62 4.85 44.90
N THR A 149 17.82 6.07 44.41
CA THR A 149 18.42 7.17 45.18
C THR A 149 17.53 7.58 46.36
N THR A 150 16.20 7.59 46.13
CA THR A 150 15.20 7.85 47.17
C THR A 150 15.24 6.78 48.26
N ILE A 151 15.30 5.49 47.88
CA ILE A 151 15.42 4.37 48.84
C ILE A 151 16.71 4.47 49.66
N ARG A 152 17.83 4.83 49.03
CA ARG A 152 19.13 4.99 49.69
C ARG A 152 19.12 6.14 50.70
N ASN A 153 18.54 7.28 50.34
CA ASN A 153 18.45 8.45 51.22
C ASN A 153 17.50 8.21 52.40
N ILE A 154 16.39 7.48 52.18
CA ILE A 154 15.50 7.02 53.25
C ILE A 154 16.27 6.09 54.23
N HIS A 155 17.08 5.17 53.71
CA HIS A 155 17.92 4.29 54.56
C HIS A 155 18.96 5.06 55.38
N GLN A 156 19.58 6.09 54.81
CA GLN A 156 20.55 6.93 55.51
C GLN A 156 19.89 7.81 56.57
N SER A 157 18.71 8.38 56.28
CA SER A 157 17.91 9.13 57.26
C SER A 157 17.42 8.24 58.42
N ARG A 158 17.04 6.97 58.12
CA ARG A 158 16.71 5.93 59.13
C ARG A 158 17.88 5.54 60.03
N LYS A 159 19.13 5.62 59.54
CA LYS A 159 20.35 5.36 60.35
C LYS A 159 20.67 6.51 61.32
N LYS A 160 20.28 7.73 60.97
CA LYS A 160 20.51 8.94 61.78
C LYS A 160 19.48 9.12 62.91
N ASN A 161 18.27 8.60 62.73
CA ASN A 161 17.20 8.67 63.72
C ASN A 161 16.86 7.26 64.25
N ASN A 162 17.17 6.97 65.51
CA ASN A 162 16.84 5.70 66.19
C ASN A 162 15.32 5.50 66.30
N VAL A 163 14.69 4.91 65.27
CA VAL A 163 13.23 4.66 65.24
C VAL A 163 12.89 3.27 65.77
N THR A 164 11.89 3.17 66.65
CA THR A 164 11.47 1.93 67.35
C THR A 164 10.73 0.91 66.46
N LYS A 165 10.83 -0.39 66.83
CA LYS A 165 10.37 -1.57 66.05
C LYS A 165 8.91 -1.53 65.54
N LYS A 166 7.96 -0.92 66.26
CA LYS A 166 6.53 -0.85 65.85
C LYS A 166 6.30 0.08 64.65
N SER A 167 6.98 1.22 64.60
CA SER A 167 6.98 2.13 63.45
C SER A 167 7.55 1.43 62.20
N CYS A 168 8.58 0.62 62.39
CA CYS A 168 9.24 -0.11 61.31
C CYS A 168 8.34 -1.16 60.60
N GLN A 169 7.33 -1.73 61.28
CA GLN A 169 6.38 -2.70 60.67
C GLN A 169 5.28 -2.03 59.84
N SER A 170 4.72 -0.91 60.31
CA SER A 170 3.76 -0.10 59.56
C SER A 170 4.39 0.44 58.27
N ILE A 171 5.62 0.94 58.36
CA ILE A 171 6.35 1.52 57.23
C ILE A 171 6.77 0.45 56.19
N ARG A 172 7.14 -0.77 56.63
CA ARG A 172 7.42 -1.90 55.71
C ARG A 172 6.19 -2.32 54.89
N ARG A 173 4.97 -2.13 55.40
CA ARG A 173 3.73 -2.36 54.64
C ARG A 173 3.53 -1.27 53.58
N THR A 174 3.79 0.00 53.91
CA THR A 174 3.70 1.12 52.97
C THR A 174 4.73 1.02 51.84
N ASP A 175 5.97 0.59 52.16
CA ASP A 175 7.04 0.38 51.18
C ASP A 175 6.70 -0.77 50.20
N ARG A 176 6.11 -1.88 50.69
CA ARG A 176 5.62 -2.97 49.82
C ARG A 176 4.48 -2.53 48.91
N GLN A 177 3.53 -1.74 49.42
CA GLN A 177 2.43 -1.19 48.62
C GLN A 177 2.94 -0.25 47.52
N LEU A 178 3.94 0.59 47.82
CA LEU A 178 4.54 1.49 46.84
C LEU A 178 5.26 0.71 45.71
N ILE A 179 6.02 -0.33 46.06
CA ILE A 179 6.71 -1.20 45.07
C ILE A 179 5.70 -1.93 44.19
N GLN A 180 4.67 -2.52 44.78
CA GLN A 180 3.65 -3.26 44.04
C GLN A 180 2.89 -2.33 43.08
N MET A 181 2.66 -1.08 43.48
CA MET A 181 1.97 -0.07 42.67
C MET A 181 2.85 0.50 41.55
N ILE A 182 4.16 0.66 41.77
CA ILE A 182 5.12 1.04 40.71
C ILE A 182 5.20 -0.06 39.64
N ILE A 183 5.22 -1.33 40.06
CA ILE A 183 5.17 -2.47 39.14
C ILE A 183 3.85 -2.45 38.36
N SER A 184 2.70 -2.24 39.01
CA SER A 184 1.40 -2.15 38.34
C SER A 184 1.29 -0.98 37.36
N GLN A 185 1.80 0.21 37.69
CA GLN A 185 1.80 1.36 36.78
C GLN A 185 2.75 1.17 35.60
N SER A 186 3.88 0.50 35.81
CA SER A 186 4.83 0.15 34.75
C SER A 186 4.24 -0.90 33.81
N LEU A 187 3.53 -1.91 34.36
CA LEU A 187 2.77 -2.91 33.58
C LEU A 187 1.60 -2.28 32.80
N LEU A 188 0.82 -1.39 33.42
CA LEU A 188 -0.27 -0.66 32.73
C LEU A 188 0.27 0.23 31.61
N ARG A 189 1.43 0.87 31.80
CA ARG A 189 2.13 1.58 30.72
C ARG A 189 2.57 0.63 29.62
N LEU A 190 3.11 -0.54 29.94
CA LEU A 190 3.49 -1.56 28.96
C LEU A 190 2.28 -2.05 28.15
N ILE A 191 1.16 -2.38 28.81
CA ILE A 191 -0.10 -2.81 28.19
C ILE A 191 -0.68 -1.70 27.30
N SER A 192 -0.55 -0.42 27.69
CA SER A 192 -0.94 0.72 26.86
C SER A 192 -0.01 1.00 25.68
N TYR A 193 1.18 0.38 25.66
CA TYR A 193 2.21 0.51 24.62
C TYR A 193 2.36 -0.75 23.75
N VAL A 194 1.78 -1.90 24.14
CA VAL A 194 1.58 -3.04 23.24
C VAL A 194 0.71 -2.52 22.10
N PRO A 195 1.26 -2.37 20.88
CA PRO A 195 0.43 -2.05 19.74
C PRO A 195 -0.61 -3.16 19.69
N ASN A 196 -1.88 -2.78 19.57
CA ASN A 196 -2.91 -3.75 19.26
C ASN A 196 -2.56 -4.32 17.87
N MET A 197 -1.76 -5.38 17.82
CA MET A 197 -1.35 -6.08 16.58
C MET A 197 -2.56 -6.72 15.88
N LYS A 198 -3.75 -6.62 16.47
CA LYS A 198 -5.05 -6.94 15.86
C LYS A 198 -5.75 -5.75 15.20
N ALA A 199 -5.38 -4.50 15.49
CA ALA A 199 -6.09 -3.32 14.99
C ALA A 199 -5.61 -2.80 13.64
N THR A 200 -4.54 -3.37 13.06
CA THR A 200 -4.18 -3.18 11.65
C THR A 200 -4.96 -4.09 10.70
N VAL A 201 -5.84 -4.96 11.21
CA VAL A 201 -6.65 -5.88 10.40
C VAL A 201 -8.14 -5.50 10.35
N ASP A 202 -8.64 -4.70 11.30
CA ASP A 202 -10.07 -4.38 11.40
C ASP A 202 -10.45 -2.94 11.03
N ASN A 203 -9.56 -2.17 10.39
CA ASN A 203 -9.97 -0.96 9.66
C ASN A 203 -10.41 -1.31 8.23
N ALA A 204 -11.17 -2.39 8.11
CA ALA A 204 -12.11 -2.59 7.03
C ALA A 204 -13.33 -1.69 7.30
N GLN A 205 -13.14 -0.37 7.15
CA GLN A 205 -14.09 0.31 6.28
C GLN A 205 -13.92 -0.44 4.97
N GLN A 206 -14.88 -1.31 4.63
CA GLN A 206 -14.95 -1.97 3.34
C GLN A 206 -14.68 -0.86 2.31
N SER A 207 -13.48 -0.85 1.74
CA SER A 207 -13.19 0.06 0.64
C SER A 207 -14.31 -0.20 -0.35
N GLN A 208 -15.10 0.83 -0.66
CA GLN A 208 -16.18 0.73 -1.65
C GLN A 208 -15.67 0.10 -2.97
N TYR A 209 -14.36 0.17 -3.19
CA TYR A 209 -13.64 -0.28 -4.37
C TYR A 209 -12.74 -1.49 -4.03
N ARG A 210 -12.98 -2.64 -4.67
CA ARG A 210 -12.23 -3.89 -4.50
C ARG A 210 -11.07 -4.03 -5.51
N PHE A 211 -11.17 -3.37 -6.67
CA PHE A 211 -10.27 -3.51 -7.80
C PHE A 211 -9.48 -2.22 -8.11
N SER A 212 -9.66 -1.16 -7.32
CA SER A 212 -8.85 0.06 -7.40
C SER A 212 -8.55 0.67 -6.03
N LEU A 213 -7.29 1.07 -5.84
CA LEU A 213 -6.79 1.75 -4.66
C LEU A 213 -7.16 3.25 -4.68
N PRO A 214 -7.29 3.88 -3.49
CA PRO A 214 -7.50 5.31 -3.40
C PRO A 214 -6.24 6.06 -3.86
N ASN A 215 -6.30 6.69 -5.04
CA ASN A 215 -5.27 7.58 -5.57
C ASN A 215 -5.94 8.66 -6.46
N VAL A 216 -5.34 9.85 -6.51
CA VAL A 216 -5.87 11.12 -7.02
C VAL A 216 -6.17 11.11 -8.53
N ILE A 217 -5.58 10.17 -9.29
CA ILE A 217 -5.68 10.18 -10.76
C ILE A 217 -7.05 9.70 -11.26
N LEU A 218 -7.63 8.66 -10.65
CA LEU A 218 -8.94 8.17 -11.04
C LEU A 218 -10.04 8.93 -10.30
N SER A 219 -10.97 9.51 -11.06
CA SER A 219 -12.24 10.01 -10.51
C SER A 219 -13.07 8.87 -9.92
N ASP A 220 -13.97 9.20 -9.00
CA ASP A 220 -14.84 8.20 -8.38
C ASP A 220 -15.74 7.52 -9.42
N GLU A 221 -16.21 8.23 -10.45
CA GLU A 221 -16.97 7.66 -11.57
C GLU A 221 -16.15 6.63 -12.36
N GLN A 222 -14.87 6.92 -12.63
CA GLN A 222 -13.98 5.97 -13.31
C GLN A 222 -13.73 4.73 -12.45
N ARG A 223 -13.55 4.89 -11.14
CA ARG A 223 -13.39 3.77 -10.20
C ARG A 223 -14.66 2.92 -10.15
N GLN A 224 -15.84 3.54 -10.03
CA GLN A 224 -17.13 2.83 -10.07
C GLN A 224 -17.34 2.09 -11.40
N SER A 225 -16.98 2.71 -12.52
CA SER A 225 -17.02 2.05 -13.82
C SER A 225 -16.08 0.84 -13.86
N TYR A 226 -14.86 0.96 -13.35
CA TYR A 226 -13.90 -0.15 -13.32
C TYR A 226 -14.38 -1.28 -12.40
N GLU A 227 -14.93 -0.99 -11.22
CA GLU A 227 -15.51 -2.01 -10.33
C GLU A 227 -16.68 -2.75 -10.98
N LYS A 228 -17.51 -2.05 -11.73
CA LYS A 228 -18.67 -2.65 -12.40
C LYS A 228 -18.25 -3.47 -13.62
N ASN A 229 -17.35 -2.92 -14.44
CA ASN A 229 -17.10 -3.41 -15.78
C ASN A 229 -15.81 -4.24 -15.90
N GLY A 230 -14.83 -4.02 -15.03
CA GLY A 230 -13.51 -4.65 -15.05
C GLY A 230 -12.52 -4.03 -16.03
N PHE A 231 -12.90 -2.92 -16.69
CA PHE A 231 -12.04 -2.15 -17.58
C PHE A 231 -12.36 -0.64 -17.53
N LEU A 232 -11.39 0.16 -17.98
CA LEU A 232 -11.48 1.60 -18.13
C LEU A 232 -10.71 2.03 -19.39
N VAL A 233 -11.36 2.78 -20.29
CA VAL A 233 -10.69 3.41 -21.44
C VAL A 233 -10.36 4.86 -21.10
N VAL A 234 -9.09 5.22 -21.20
CA VAL A 234 -8.60 6.59 -21.07
C VAL A 234 -8.23 7.09 -22.47
N ARG A 235 -8.91 8.15 -22.91
CA ARG A 235 -8.73 8.69 -24.26
C ARG A 235 -7.49 9.57 -24.33
N ASN A 236 -6.78 9.52 -25.47
CA ASN A 236 -5.62 10.35 -25.76
C ASN A 236 -4.57 10.36 -24.63
N LEU A 237 -4.29 9.19 -24.04
CA LEU A 237 -3.38 9.08 -22.91
C LEU A 237 -1.92 9.17 -23.36
N VAL A 238 -1.58 8.48 -24.45
CA VAL A 238 -0.23 8.44 -25.00
C VAL A 238 -0.16 9.27 -26.27
N ALA A 239 0.72 10.26 -26.28
CA ALA A 239 0.90 11.15 -27.41
C ALA A 239 1.34 10.38 -28.68
N PRO A 240 0.78 10.69 -29.87
CA PRO A 240 1.11 10.00 -31.12
C PRO A 240 2.62 9.96 -31.44
N GLU A 241 3.36 11.00 -31.08
CA GLU A 241 4.81 11.10 -31.32
C GLU A 241 5.58 10.01 -30.56
N LYS A 242 5.14 9.67 -29.33
CA LYS A 242 5.73 8.58 -28.54
C LYS A 242 5.44 7.22 -29.17
N LEU A 243 4.24 7.04 -29.73
CA LEU A 243 3.84 5.80 -30.39
C LEU A 243 4.64 5.56 -31.69
N GLU A 244 5.00 6.62 -32.40
CA GLU A 244 5.81 6.51 -33.63
C GLU A 244 7.22 5.98 -33.34
N VAL A 245 7.81 6.35 -32.20
CA VAL A 245 9.09 5.81 -31.75
C VAL A 245 9.00 4.29 -31.57
N PHE A 246 7.93 3.80 -30.93
CA PHE A 246 7.72 2.35 -30.75
C PHE A 246 7.43 1.63 -32.08
N ARG A 247 6.69 2.28 -33.01
CA ARG A 247 6.44 1.74 -34.35
C ARG A 247 7.74 1.58 -35.13
N LYS A 248 8.61 2.59 -35.12
CA LYS A 248 9.92 2.54 -35.76
C LYS A 248 10.81 1.45 -35.15
N ARG A 249 10.85 1.34 -33.81
CA ARG A 249 11.61 0.28 -33.14
C ARG A 249 11.10 -1.11 -33.52
N PHE A 250 9.79 -1.30 -33.59
CA PHE A 250 9.18 -2.54 -34.06
C PHE A 250 9.64 -2.90 -35.48
N GLN A 251 9.66 -1.94 -36.39
CA GLN A 251 10.17 -2.14 -37.75
C GLN A 251 11.66 -2.52 -37.77
N ASP A 252 12.48 -1.88 -36.95
CA ASP A 252 13.90 -2.24 -36.83
C ASP A 252 14.10 -3.67 -36.29
N VAL A 253 13.25 -4.13 -35.38
CA VAL A 253 13.21 -5.54 -34.95
C VAL A 253 12.76 -6.44 -36.10
N CYS A 254 11.69 -6.07 -36.83
CA CYS A 254 11.16 -6.87 -37.93
C CYS A 254 12.13 -7.05 -39.09
N THR A 255 12.94 -6.03 -39.37
CA THR A 255 13.98 -6.05 -40.40
C THR A 255 15.29 -6.68 -39.92
N GLY A 256 15.38 -7.08 -38.64
CA GLY A 256 16.57 -7.67 -38.05
C GLY A 256 17.71 -6.70 -37.75
N LYS A 257 17.49 -5.39 -37.93
CA LYS A 257 18.46 -4.34 -37.53
C LYS A 257 18.69 -4.32 -36.03
N VAL A 258 17.65 -4.65 -35.25
CA VAL A 258 17.71 -4.77 -33.80
C VAL A 258 17.39 -6.21 -33.41
N LYS A 259 18.25 -6.82 -32.60
CA LYS A 259 18.03 -8.13 -31.97
C LYS A 259 18.14 -7.95 -30.47
N VAL A 260 17.13 -8.43 -29.75
CA VAL A 260 17.03 -8.27 -28.31
C VAL A 260 17.02 -9.65 -27.66
N LEU A 261 17.87 -9.83 -26.67
CA LEU A 261 17.96 -11.08 -25.92
C LEU A 261 16.63 -11.36 -25.20
N GLY A 262 16.17 -12.61 -25.23
CA GLY A 262 14.93 -13.03 -24.55
C GLY A 262 13.63 -12.64 -25.24
N MET A 263 13.66 -11.69 -26.19
CA MET A 263 12.47 -11.29 -26.94
C MET A 263 11.97 -12.43 -27.83
N THR A 264 10.67 -12.71 -27.76
CA THR A 264 10.02 -13.71 -28.60
C THR A 264 9.38 -13.03 -29.80
N VAL A 265 9.83 -13.36 -31.01
CA VAL A 265 9.24 -12.90 -32.27
C VAL A 265 8.32 -14.00 -32.82
N MET A 266 7.03 -13.70 -32.92
CA MET A 266 6.03 -14.63 -33.44
C MET A 266 5.72 -14.35 -34.92
N LYS A 267 5.75 -15.42 -35.72
CA LYS A 267 5.32 -15.42 -37.12
C LYS A 267 4.06 -16.29 -37.23
N ASP A 268 3.05 -15.81 -37.96
CA ASP A 268 1.82 -16.57 -38.17
C ASP A 268 2.09 -17.75 -39.11
N ILE A 269 1.52 -18.92 -38.80
CA ILE A 269 1.67 -20.14 -39.60
C ILE A 269 1.04 -19.97 -40.99
N ALA A 270 -0.06 -19.21 -41.10
CA ALA A 270 -0.73 -18.97 -42.37
C ALA A 270 0.11 -18.08 -43.30
N ILE A 271 0.85 -17.12 -42.72
CA ILE A 271 1.72 -16.19 -43.44
C ILE A 271 3.08 -16.84 -43.75
N ALA A 272 3.60 -17.66 -42.84
CA ALA A 272 4.85 -18.39 -43.02
C ALA A 272 4.80 -19.43 -44.15
N LYS A 273 3.61 -19.87 -44.56
CA LYS A 273 3.40 -20.75 -45.73
C LYS A 273 3.32 -19.98 -47.05
N SER A 274 3.12 -18.67 -47.03
CA SER A 274 3.22 -17.85 -48.23
C SER A 274 4.69 -17.44 -48.40
N GLU A 275 5.34 -17.87 -49.48
CA GLU A 275 6.76 -17.58 -49.79
C GLU A 275 7.05 -16.08 -50.03
N PHE A 276 6.11 -15.18 -49.75
CA PHE A 276 6.12 -13.77 -50.18
C PHE A 276 5.98 -12.75 -49.03
N ALA A 277 5.96 -13.17 -47.77
CA ALA A 277 5.84 -12.25 -46.65
C ALA A 277 7.20 -12.02 -45.98
N ASP A 278 7.91 -10.98 -46.41
CA ASP A 278 9.15 -10.51 -45.78
C ASP A 278 8.91 -9.32 -44.84
N GLY A 279 9.85 -9.15 -43.90
CA GLY A 279 9.87 -8.01 -42.98
C GLY A 279 8.68 -7.94 -42.01
N GLU A 280 8.07 -6.77 -41.90
CA GLU A 280 7.01 -6.46 -40.93
C GLU A 280 5.75 -7.34 -41.10
N LYS A 281 5.42 -7.70 -42.34
CA LYS A 281 4.22 -8.50 -42.66
C LYS A 281 4.34 -9.96 -42.21
N ALA A 282 5.56 -10.45 -41.98
CA ALA A 282 5.80 -11.80 -41.49
C ALA A 282 5.59 -11.95 -39.98
N ILE A 283 5.59 -10.84 -39.24
CA ILE A 283 5.64 -10.82 -37.77
C ILE A 283 4.32 -10.32 -37.24
N THR A 284 3.62 -11.16 -36.48
CA THR A 284 2.28 -10.84 -35.97
C THR A 284 2.28 -10.42 -34.50
N LYS A 285 3.35 -10.73 -33.77
CA LYS A 285 3.53 -10.31 -32.38
C LYS A 285 5.01 -10.34 -32.00
N ILE A 286 5.44 -9.40 -31.17
CA ILE A 286 6.63 -9.56 -30.34
C ILE A 286 6.22 -9.58 -28.87
N GLN A 287 6.90 -10.41 -28.08
CA GLN A 287 6.69 -10.52 -26.63
C GLN A 287 8.03 -10.43 -25.91
N ASP A 288 7.97 -10.13 -24.61
CA ASP A 288 9.13 -10.16 -23.71
C ASP A 288 10.21 -9.14 -24.10
N PHE A 289 9.78 -7.94 -24.52
CA PHE A 289 10.66 -6.83 -24.88
C PHE A 289 11.21 -6.05 -23.69
N THR A 290 11.22 -6.63 -22.47
CA THR A 290 11.65 -5.92 -21.24
C THR A 290 13.11 -5.50 -21.23
N LEU A 291 13.94 -6.14 -22.08
CA LEU A 291 15.35 -5.80 -22.31
C LEU A 291 15.58 -4.92 -23.56
N ASP A 292 14.53 -4.54 -24.31
CA ASP A 292 14.65 -3.53 -25.36
C ASP A 292 14.49 -2.14 -24.74
N ASP A 293 15.56 -1.34 -24.76
CA ASP A 293 15.56 -0.03 -24.10
C ASP A 293 14.55 0.96 -24.69
N GLU A 294 14.10 0.79 -25.93
CA GLU A 294 13.18 1.74 -26.57
C GLU A 294 11.72 1.32 -26.38
N LEU A 295 11.38 0.06 -26.64
CA LEU A 295 10.03 -0.48 -26.39
C LEU A 295 9.72 -0.49 -24.89
N PHE A 296 10.71 -0.76 -24.02
CA PHE A 296 10.48 -0.76 -22.58
C PHE A 296 10.16 0.65 -22.04
N LYS A 297 10.48 1.74 -22.75
CA LYS A 297 10.03 3.09 -22.35
C LYS A 297 8.52 3.18 -22.28
N TYR A 298 7.76 2.41 -23.07
CA TYR A 298 6.30 2.30 -22.93
C TYR A 298 5.91 1.91 -21.50
N CYS A 299 6.62 0.93 -20.92
CA CYS A 299 6.37 0.44 -19.57
C CYS A 299 6.64 1.49 -18.50
N CYS A 300 7.50 2.47 -18.80
CA CYS A 300 7.92 3.52 -17.88
C CYS A 300 7.27 4.89 -18.17
N LEU A 301 6.32 4.97 -19.11
CA LEU A 301 5.67 6.24 -19.44
C LEU A 301 4.92 6.79 -18.22
N PRO A 302 5.22 8.02 -17.75
CA PRO A 302 4.58 8.59 -16.56
C PRO A 302 3.05 8.67 -16.70
N GLU A 303 2.54 8.94 -17.91
CA GLU A 303 1.11 8.94 -18.18
C GLU A 303 0.45 7.56 -17.97
N ILE A 304 1.15 6.45 -18.21
CA ILE A 304 0.61 5.10 -17.99
C ILE A 304 0.80 4.71 -16.53
N VAL A 305 2.00 4.89 -15.99
CA VAL A 305 2.39 4.44 -14.64
C VAL A 305 1.51 5.10 -13.57
N LYS A 306 1.13 6.37 -13.75
CA LYS A 306 0.19 7.07 -12.86
C LYS A 306 -1.16 6.38 -12.72
N TYR A 307 -1.71 5.83 -13.82
CA TYR A 307 -2.95 5.05 -13.78
C TYR A 307 -2.70 3.64 -13.25
N VAL A 308 -1.58 3.02 -13.59
CA VAL A 308 -1.21 1.67 -13.10
C VAL A 308 -1.10 1.64 -11.57
N GLU A 309 -0.58 2.70 -10.95
CA GLU A 309 -0.45 2.85 -9.50
C GLU A 309 -1.81 2.78 -8.78
N ASN A 310 -2.92 3.22 -9.41
CA ASN A 310 -4.26 3.06 -8.86
C ASN A 310 -4.71 1.59 -8.72
N PHE A 311 -4.06 0.64 -9.39
CA PHE A 311 -4.41 -0.79 -9.32
C PHE A 311 -3.37 -1.60 -8.55
N THR A 312 -2.10 -1.29 -8.76
CA THR A 312 -0.96 -2.05 -8.23
C THR A 312 -0.38 -1.47 -6.94
N GLY A 313 -0.63 -0.19 -6.66
CA GLY A 313 0.11 0.54 -5.62
C GLY A 313 1.46 1.05 -6.14
N PRO A 314 2.31 1.61 -5.25
CA PRO A 314 3.48 2.39 -5.67
C PRO A 314 4.66 1.55 -6.18
N ASN A 315 4.66 0.24 -5.90
CA ASN A 315 5.75 -0.68 -6.23
C ASN A 315 5.36 -1.54 -7.42
N ILE A 316 5.82 -1.17 -8.62
CA ILE A 316 5.24 -1.62 -9.88
C ILE A 316 6.25 -2.47 -10.65
N MET A 317 5.85 -3.70 -10.97
CA MET A 317 6.58 -4.61 -11.84
C MET A 317 5.91 -4.68 -13.21
N ALA A 318 6.69 -4.56 -14.30
CA ALA A 318 6.27 -4.96 -15.63
C ALA A 318 6.48 -6.48 -15.77
N MET A 319 5.39 -7.23 -15.90
CA MET A 319 5.38 -8.70 -15.86
C MET A 319 5.31 -9.33 -17.24
N HIS A 320 4.52 -8.76 -18.15
CA HIS A 320 4.44 -9.24 -19.53
C HIS A 320 4.32 -8.08 -20.50
N THR A 321 5.13 -8.10 -21.55
CA THR A 321 5.17 -7.04 -22.56
C THR A 321 4.86 -7.62 -23.94
N MET A 322 4.03 -6.93 -24.71
CA MET A 322 3.63 -7.35 -26.05
C MET A 322 3.44 -6.17 -26.99
N LEU A 323 3.85 -6.34 -28.25
CA LEU A 323 3.43 -5.49 -29.34
C LEU A 323 2.79 -6.39 -30.40
N ILE A 324 1.53 -6.13 -30.67
CA ILE A 324 0.63 -6.99 -31.44
C ILE A 324 0.44 -6.35 -32.80
N ASN A 325 0.89 -7.02 -33.86
CA ASN A 325 0.78 -6.61 -35.25
C ASN A 325 -0.24 -7.53 -35.96
N LYS A 326 -1.53 -7.28 -35.73
CA LYS A 326 -2.58 -8.22 -36.14
C LYS A 326 -2.72 -8.23 -37.67
N PRO A 327 -2.55 -9.38 -38.34
CA PRO A 327 -2.59 -9.47 -39.80
C PRO A 327 -4.02 -9.32 -40.33
N PRO A 328 -4.20 -8.96 -41.61
CA PRO A 328 -5.43 -9.20 -42.36
C PRO A 328 -5.84 -10.66 -42.27
N ASP A 329 -7.14 -10.92 -42.14
CA ASP A 329 -7.67 -12.27 -42.12
C ASP A 329 -7.86 -12.80 -43.55
N PRO A 330 -7.31 -13.98 -43.88
CA PRO A 330 -7.48 -14.57 -45.22
C PRO A 330 -8.85 -15.24 -45.42
N GLY A 331 -9.82 -15.01 -44.51
CA GLY A 331 -11.15 -15.63 -44.54
C GLY A 331 -11.26 -16.91 -43.70
N THR A 332 -10.18 -17.33 -43.05
CA THR A 332 -10.12 -18.52 -42.18
C THR A 332 -10.39 -18.20 -40.71
N GLN A 333 -10.62 -16.93 -40.37
CA GLN A 333 -10.75 -16.44 -39.00
C GLN A 333 -9.50 -16.68 -38.13
N SER A 334 -8.34 -16.95 -38.74
CA SER A 334 -7.08 -17.22 -38.03
C SER A 334 -6.55 -16.03 -37.25
N SER A 335 -6.93 -14.81 -37.64
CA SER A 335 -6.48 -13.58 -36.98
C SER A 335 -7.22 -13.28 -35.67
N ARG A 336 -8.32 -13.99 -35.36
CA ARG A 336 -9.11 -13.72 -34.14
C ARG A 336 -8.37 -14.24 -32.92
N HIS A 337 -8.48 -13.52 -31.82
CA HIS A 337 -8.00 -14.01 -30.52
C HIS A 337 -9.21 -14.57 -29.77
N PRO A 338 -9.17 -15.82 -29.30
CA PRO A 338 -10.28 -16.40 -28.55
C PRO A 338 -10.59 -15.57 -27.31
N LEU A 339 -11.84 -15.68 -26.83
CA LEU A 339 -12.19 -15.15 -25.53
C LEU A 339 -11.40 -15.90 -24.46
N HIS A 340 -10.70 -15.15 -23.61
CA HIS A 340 -9.77 -15.68 -22.61
C HIS A 340 -9.70 -14.74 -21.40
N GLN A 341 -8.99 -15.20 -20.37
CA GLN A 341 -8.59 -14.43 -19.20
C GLN A 341 -7.08 -14.46 -19.13
N ASP A 342 -6.44 -13.30 -19.03
CA ASP A 342 -4.98 -13.22 -18.99
C ASP A 342 -4.40 -13.92 -17.75
N LEU A 343 -5.14 -13.92 -16.64
CA LEU A 343 -4.71 -14.57 -15.40
C LEU A 343 -4.41 -16.07 -15.59
N TYR A 344 -4.99 -16.71 -16.61
CA TYR A 344 -4.68 -18.09 -16.98
C TYR A 344 -3.17 -18.29 -17.19
N TYR A 345 -2.50 -17.32 -17.79
CA TYR A 345 -1.06 -17.39 -18.07
C TYR A 345 -0.19 -16.97 -16.88
N PHE A 346 -0.75 -16.31 -15.87
CA PHE A 346 0.00 -15.66 -14.80
C PHE A 346 0.03 -16.50 -13.52
N PRO A 347 1.20 -16.98 -13.05
CA PRO A 347 1.33 -17.72 -11.81
C PRO A 347 1.59 -16.80 -10.62
N PHE A 348 1.01 -15.60 -10.58
CA PHE A 348 1.17 -14.67 -9.47
C PHE A 348 -0.15 -14.03 -9.03
N ARG A 349 -0.26 -13.71 -7.73
CA ARG A 349 -1.48 -13.28 -7.04
C ARG A 349 -1.16 -12.21 -5.98
N PRO A 350 -2.16 -11.45 -5.48
CA PRO A 350 -3.59 -11.46 -5.83
C PRO A 350 -3.90 -10.83 -7.20
N ALA A 351 -4.96 -11.31 -7.86
CA ALA A 351 -5.35 -10.84 -9.20
C ALA A 351 -5.73 -9.35 -9.23
N ASN A 352 -6.32 -8.85 -8.14
CA ASN A 352 -6.77 -7.46 -8.02
C ASN A 352 -5.62 -6.44 -8.06
N HIS A 353 -4.38 -6.89 -7.82
CA HIS A 353 -3.18 -6.08 -7.86
C HIS A 353 -2.42 -6.25 -9.18
N ILE A 354 -3.12 -6.69 -10.23
CA ILE A 354 -2.59 -6.89 -11.58
C ILE A 354 -3.49 -6.12 -12.55
N VAL A 355 -2.88 -5.42 -13.51
CA VAL A 355 -3.61 -4.67 -14.53
C VAL A 355 -2.90 -4.73 -15.88
N CYS A 356 -3.66 -4.93 -16.94
CA CYS A 356 -3.16 -4.74 -18.30
C CYS A 356 -3.34 -3.27 -18.70
N ALA A 357 -2.30 -2.63 -19.23
CA ALA A 357 -2.42 -1.39 -20.00
C ALA A 357 -2.19 -1.70 -21.48
N TRP A 358 -3.22 -1.54 -22.30
CA TRP A 358 -3.17 -1.79 -23.73
C TRP A 358 -3.47 -0.50 -24.48
N THR A 359 -2.53 -0.06 -25.33
CA THR A 359 -2.60 1.23 -26.02
C THR A 359 -2.74 1.01 -27.52
N ALA A 360 -3.73 1.68 -28.11
CA ALA A 360 -3.94 1.72 -29.54
C ALA A 360 -2.82 2.55 -30.20
N MET A 361 -2.07 1.96 -31.13
CA MET A 361 -1.02 2.68 -31.85
C MET A 361 -1.54 3.39 -33.11
N GLU A 362 -2.78 3.13 -33.48
CA GLU A 362 -3.49 3.62 -34.66
C GLU A 362 -4.99 3.61 -34.34
N LYS A 363 -5.84 4.03 -35.28
CA LYS A 363 -7.29 3.87 -35.13
C LYS A 363 -7.67 2.39 -35.16
N ILE A 364 -8.38 1.93 -34.14
CA ILE A 364 -8.79 0.53 -33.96
C ILE A 364 -10.31 0.48 -33.80
N ASN A 365 -10.97 -0.28 -34.67
CA ASN A 365 -12.42 -0.37 -34.76
C ASN A 365 -12.88 -1.83 -34.98
N ARG A 366 -14.19 -2.05 -35.14
CA ARG A 366 -14.72 -3.38 -35.46
C ARG A 366 -14.17 -3.97 -36.76
N GLN A 367 -13.86 -3.16 -37.76
CA GLN A 367 -13.38 -3.62 -39.06
C GLN A 367 -11.95 -4.20 -38.98
N ASN A 368 -11.04 -3.56 -38.24
CA ASN A 368 -9.65 -4.01 -38.12
C ASN A 368 -9.36 -4.86 -36.86
N GLY A 369 -10.41 -5.29 -36.14
CA GLY A 369 -10.31 -6.26 -35.06
C GLY A 369 -9.93 -5.66 -33.71
N CYS A 370 -10.74 -4.70 -33.25
CA CYS A 370 -10.74 -4.20 -31.87
C CYS A 370 -10.91 -5.30 -30.80
N LEU A 371 -10.57 -4.94 -29.57
CA LEU A 371 -10.85 -5.79 -28.41
C LEU A 371 -12.37 -5.93 -28.20
N VAL A 372 -12.77 -7.12 -27.77
CA VAL A 372 -14.11 -7.44 -27.31
C VAL A 372 -14.01 -7.81 -25.85
N VAL A 373 -14.77 -7.17 -24.98
CA VAL A 373 -14.80 -7.44 -23.54
C VAL A 373 -16.21 -7.85 -23.11
N LEU A 374 -16.30 -8.68 -22.08
CA LEU A 374 -17.55 -9.06 -21.42
C LEU A 374 -17.58 -8.37 -20.05
N PRO A 375 -18.25 -7.22 -19.91
CA PRO A 375 -18.23 -6.42 -18.68
C PRO A 375 -18.68 -7.23 -17.47
N GLY A 376 -18.06 -6.96 -16.31
CA GLY A 376 -18.42 -7.59 -15.04
C GLY A 376 -17.80 -8.97 -14.81
N THR A 377 -17.38 -9.69 -15.86
CA THR A 377 -16.81 -11.05 -15.72
C THR A 377 -15.55 -11.13 -14.85
N HIS A 378 -14.83 -10.02 -14.69
CA HIS A 378 -13.68 -9.92 -13.79
C HIS A 378 -13.99 -10.19 -12.30
N THR A 379 -15.26 -10.13 -11.87
CA THR A 379 -15.65 -10.46 -10.49
C THR A 379 -15.81 -11.96 -10.24
N GLY A 380 -15.83 -12.76 -11.30
CA GLY A 380 -15.90 -14.22 -11.25
C GLY A 380 -14.56 -14.86 -10.93
N GLU A 381 -14.47 -16.17 -11.15
CA GLU A 381 -13.25 -16.96 -10.96
C GLU A 381 -12.46 -17.10 -12.27
N LEU A 382 -11.29 -17.75 -12.18
CA LEU A 382 -10.57 -18.18 -13.37
C LEU A 382 -11.30 -19.36 -14.00
N GLU A 383 -11.73 -19.22 -15.24
CA GLU A 383 -12.42 -20.26 -15.99
C GLU A 383 -11.43 -21.31 -16.56
N PRO A 384 -11.90 -22.51 -16.93
CA PRO A 384 -11.08 -23.48 -17.67
C PRO A 384 -10.78 -23.00 -19.09
N HIS A 385 -9.49 -22.98 -19.45
CA HIS A 385 -9.04 -22.70 -20.82
C HIS A 385 -8.52 -23.96 -21.53
N GLY A 386 -8.62 -23.95 -22.85
CA GLY A 386 -7.95 -24.92 -23.71
C GLY A 386 -7.83 -24.40 -25.14
N TYR A 387 -7.19 -25.18 -26.00
CA TYR A 387 -7.13 -24.85 -27.42
C TYR A 387 -8.52 -24.90 -28.04
N PRO A 388 -8.98 -23.82 -28.70
CA PRO A 388 -10.25 -23.82 -29.41
C PRO A 388 -10.26 -24.85 -30.55
N ASP A 389 -11.37 -25.56 -30.72
CA ASP A 389 -11.58 -26.46 -31.86
C ASP A 389 -12.04 -25.66 -33.10
N TRP A 390 -11.07 -25.00 -33.76
CA TRP A 390 -11.33 -24.16 -34.94
C TRP A 390 -10.80 -24.80 -36.22
N LYS A 391 -11.61 -24.75 -37.28
CA LYS A 391 -11.19 -25.16 -38.63
C LYS A 391 -10.00 -24.31 -39.08
N GLY A 392 -8.89 -24.96 -39.44
CA GLY A 392 -7.63 -24.30 -39.84
C GLY A 392 -6.56 -24.21 -38.74
N GLY A 393 -6.88 -24.67 -37.52
CA GLY A 393 -5.97 -24.64 -36.38
C GLY A 393 -5.96 -23.30 -35.64
N VAL A 394 -5.34 -23.30 -34.46
CA VAL A 394 -5.20 -22.12 -33.60
C VAL A 394 -3.72 -21.84 -33.39
N ASN A 395 -3.35 -20.56 -33.37
CA ASN A 395 -1.99 -20.15 -33.06
C ASN A 395 -1.56 -20.72 -31.69
N LYS A 396 -0.32 -21.18 -31.57
CA LYS A 396 0.20 -21.67 -30.29
C LYS A 396 0.05 -20.59 -29.23
N MET A 397 -0.26 -20.99 -27.99
CA MET A 397 -0.54 -20.10 -26.85
C MET A 397 -1.82 -19.25 -26.98
N TYR A 398 -2.77 -19.61 -27.85
CA TYR A 398 -4.08 -18.96 -27.92
C TYR A 398 -5.15 -19.87 -27.28
N HIS A 399 -5.03 -20.07 -25.97
CA HIS A 399 -6.03 -20.80 -25.19
C HIS A 399 -7.27 -19.94 -24.98
N GLY A 400 -8.44 -20.50 -25.26
CA GLY A 400 -9.74 -19.87 -25.06
C GLY A 400 -10.51 -20.51 -23.92
N ILE A 401 -11.42 -19.75 -23.32
CA ILE A 401 -12.37 -20.27 -22.33
C ILE A 401 -13.27 -21.31 -22.98
N GLN A 402 -13.40 -22.46 -22.31
CA GLN A 402 -14.19 -23.58 -22.83
C GLN A 402 -15.70 -23.39 -22.64
N LYS A 403 -16.11 -22.66 -21.59
CA LYS A 403 -17.51 -22.41 -21.25
C LYS A 403 -17.68 -20.96 -20.78
N PHE A 404 -18.55 -20.22 -21.45
CA PHE A 404 -19.00 -18.90 -21.01
C PHE A 404 -20.45 -18.73 -21.50
N ASP A 405 -21.21 -17.85 -20.87
CA ASP A 405 -22.57 -17.55 -21.32
C ASP A 405 -22.53 -16.85 -22.69
N PRO A 406 -23.03 -17.50 -23.76
CA PRO A 406 -23.01 -16.89 -25.10
C PRO A 406 -23.87 -15.63 -25.18
N ASN A 407 -24.84 -15.46 -24.27
CA ASN A 407 -25.75 -14.32 -24.19
C ASN A 407 -25.18 -13.16 -23.38
N GLN A 408 -24.03 -13.33 -22.71
CA GLN A 408 -23.36 -12.25 -21.99
C GLN A 408 -23.09 -11.08 -22.95
N GLU A 409 -23.44 -9.87 -22.50
CA GLU A 409 -23.21 -8.64 -23.28
C GLU A 409 -21.74 -8.50 -23.66
N ARG A 410 -21.49 -8.17 -24.93
CA ARG A 410 -20.16 -7.96 -25.48
C ARG A 410 -19.99 -6.50 -25.91
N ILE A 411 -18.99 -5.83 -25.34
CA ILE A 411 -18.63 -4.48 -25.73
C ILE A 411 -17.40 -4.54 -26.64
N HIS A 412 -17.49 -3.87 -27.79
CA HIS A 412 -16.37 -3.68 -28.71
C HIS A 412 -15.68 -2.35 -28.37
N LEU A 413 -14.38 -2.41 -28.07
CA LEU A 413 -13.61 -1.23 -27.67
C LEU A 413 -12.99 -0.55 -28.89
N GLU A 414 -13.75 0.35 -29.52
CA GLU A 414 -13.21 1.21 -30.58
C GLU A 414 -12.40 2.36 -29.97
N MET A 415 -11.17 2.52 -30.48
CA MET A 415 -10.12 3.36 -29.90
C MET A 415 -9.41 4.14 -31.00
N GLU A 416 -9.12 5.40 -30.73
CA GLU A 416 -8.24 6.21 -31.58
C GLU A 416 -6.78 5.99 -31.16
N SER A 417 -5.84 6.41 -32.01
CA SER A 417 -4.41 6.35 -31.68
C SER A 417 -4.12 7.11 -30.38
N GLY A 418 -3.40 6.49 -29.45
CA GLY A 418 -3.08 7.07 -28.15
C GLY A 418 -4.07 6.77 -27.04
N ASP A 419 -5.25 6.22 -27.35
CA ASP A 419 -6.16 5.71 -26.34
C ASP A 419 -5.55 4.48 -25.65
N THR A 420 -5.77 4.37 -24.34
CA THR A 420 -5.30 3.24 -23.53
C THR A 420 -6.48 2.63 -22.76
N VAL A 421 -6.65 1.31 -22.86
CA VAL A 421 -7.55 0.56 -21.99
C VAL A 421 -6.76 -0.10 -20.87
N PHE A 422 -7.22 0.12 -19.64
CA PHE A 422 -6.81 -0.62 -18.45
C PHE A 422 -7.84 -1.70 -18.15
N PHE A 423 -7.41 -2.95 -17.92
CA PHE A 423 -8.35 -4.01 -17.58
C PHE A 423 -7.78 -5.08 -16.66
N HIS A 424 -8.68 -5.68 -15.89
CA HIS A 424 -8.39 -6.69 -14.88
C HIS A 424 -8.06 -8.05 -15.54
N PRO A 425 -7.12 -8.85 -15.03
CA PRO A 425 -6.69 -10.09 -15.69
C PRO A 425 -7.75 -11.21 -15.71
N LEU A 426 -8.80 -11.12 -14.89
CA LEU A 426 -9.99 -12.00 -14.95
C LEU A 426 -11.08 -11.49 -15.89
N LEU A 427 -10.94 -10.31 -16.50
CA LEU A 427 -11.92 -9.85 -17.47
C LEU A 427 -11.87 -10.76 -18.71
N ILE A 428 -13.01 -11.38 -19.03
CA ILE A 428 -13.13 -12.17 -20.26
C ILE A 428 -13.07 -11.22 -21.44
N HIS A 429 -12.07 -11.41 -22.28
CA HIS A 429 -11.86 -10.58 -23.45
C HIS A 429 -11.21 -11.36 -24.60
N GLY A 430 -11.28 -10.80 -25.80
CA GLY A 430 -10.63 -11.32 -27.01
C GLY A 430 -10.51 -10.22 -28.05
N SER A 431 -10.21 -10.57 -29.29
CA SER A 431 -10.17 -9.59 -30.38
C SER A 431 -10.89 -10.10 -31.61
N GLY A 432 -11.65 -9.22 -32.27
CA GLY A 432 -12.36 -9.53 -33.50
C GLY A 432 -11.46 -9.92 -34.67
N VAL A 433 -12.05 -10.36 -35.78
CA VAL A 433 -11.34 -10.62 -37.04
C VAL A 433 -10.87 -9.30 -37.66
N ASN A 434 -9.67 -9.25 -38.24
CA ASN A 434 -9.20 -8.07 -38.96
C ASN A 434 -9.60 -8.21 -40.43
N ARG A 435 -10.66 -7.52 -40.83
CA ARG A 435 -11.20 -7.53 -42.19
C ARG A 435 -10.63 -6.40 -43.06
N SER A 436 -9.70 -5.62 -42.53
CA SER A 436 -9.01 -4.57 -43.26
C SER A 436 -7.80 -5.12 -44.02
N PRO A 437 -7.31 -4.44 -45.08
CA PRO A 437 -6.12 -4.87 -45.81
C PRO A 437 -4.81 -4.60 -45.04
N GLY A 438 -4.85 -3.82 -43.95
CA GLY A 438 -3.68 -3.41 -43.17
C GLY A 438 -3.43 -4.28 -41.94
N PHE A 439 -2.21 -4.22 -41.42
CA PHE A 439 -1.86 -4.80 -40.13
C PHE A 439 -2.16 -3.82 -39.01
N ARG A 440 -2.92 -4.26 -37.99
CA ARG A 440 -3.38 -3.42 -36.89
C ARG A 440 -2.44 -3.52 -35.69
N LYS A 441 -1.83 -2.40 -35.28
CA LYS A 441 -0.86 -2.35 -34.18
C LYS A 441 -1.43 -1.89 -32.85
N ALA A 442 -0.97 -2.55 -31.79
CA ALA A 442 -1.16 -2.11 -30.42
C ALA A 442 0.03 -2.56 -29.56
N ILE A 443 0.32 -1.80 -28.52
CA ILE A 443 1.38 -2.12 -27.55
C ILE A 443 0.75 -2.29 -26.17
N SER A 444 1.23 -3.25 -25.39
CA SER A 444 0.67 -3.54 -24.07
C SER A 444 1.71 -4.00 -23.06
N CYS A 445 1.38 -3.76 -21.80
CA CYS A 445 2.11 -4.27 -20.65
C CYS A 445 1.13 -4.70 -19.56
N HIS A 446 1.34 -5.89 -19.02
CA HIS A 446 0.72 -6.35 -17.78
C HIS A 446 1.61 -5.99 -16.61
N TYR A 447 1.08 -5.23 -15.68
CA TYR A 447 1.76 -4.82 -14.46
C TYR A 447 1.21 -5.56 -13.25
N ALA A 448 2.04 -5.72 -12.23
CA ALA A 448 1.64 -6.24 -10.93
C ALA A 448 2.30 -5.45 -9.80
N ASP A 449 1.66 -5.43 -8.63
CA ASP A 449 2.31 -5.03 -7.38
C ASP A 449 3.54 -5.92 -7.15
N SER A 450 4.67 -5.33 -6.83
CA SER A 450 5.88 -6.08 -6.48
C SER A 450 5.71 -6.99 -5.25
N ALA A 451 4.73 -6.71 -4.39
CA ALA A 451 4.39 -7.52 -3.22
C ALA A 451 3.53 -8.75 -3.56
N CYS A 452 3.06 -8.88 -4.81
CA CYS A 452 2.41 -10.11 -5.26
C CYS A 452 3.33 -11.33 -5.06
N GLU A 453 2.71 -12.50 -4.94
CA GLU A 453 3.41 -13.76 -4.71
C GLU A 453 3.19 -14.73 -5.86
N TYR A 454 4.22 -15.48 -6.19
CA TYR A 454 4.10 -16.60 -7.11
C TYR A 454 3.33 -17.75 -6.45
N ILE A 455 2.43 -18.37 -7.21
CA ILE A 455 1.67 -19.55 -6.78
C ILE A 455 2.21 -20.82 -7.45
N GLU A 456 1.97 -21.97 -6.83
CA GLU A 456 2.14 -23.25 -7.49
C GLU A 456 0.93 -23.55 -8.39
N CYS A 457 1.20 -23.88 -9.66
CA CYS A 457 0.15 -24.14 -10.65
C CYS A 457 -0.13 -25.63 -10.87
N ASP A 458 0.65 -26.52 -10.25
CA ASP A 458 0.43 -27.97 -10.36
C ASP A 458 -0.93 -28.36 -9.80
N ASN A 459 -1.63 -29.24 -10.51
CA ASN A 459 -2.99 -29.69 -10.19
C ASN A 459 -4.05 -28.57 -10.11
N THR A 460 -3.79 -27.41 -10.73
CA THR A 460 -4.76 -26.33 -10.90
C THR A 460 -5.24 -26.23 -12.36
N LEU A 461 -6.19 -25.32 -12.65
CA LEU A 461 -6.58 -24.98 -14.02
C LEU A 461 -5.39 -24.51 -14.87
N GLN A 462 -4.33 -23.98 -14.26
CA GLN A 462 -3.13 -23.49 -14.93
C GLN A 462 -2.04 -24.56 -15.11
N SER A 463 -2.28 -25.82 -14.72
CA SER A 463 -1.29 -26.90 -14.81
C SER A 463 -0.82 -27.14 -16.26
N TYR A 464 -1.74 -27.06 -17.23
CA TYR A 464 -1.40 -27.23 -18.65
C TYR A 464 -0.46 -26.13 -19.14
N ILE A 465 -0.84 -24.87 -18.94
CA ILE A 465 -0.05 -23.73 -19.42
C ILE A 465 1.29 -23.59 -18.69
N SER A 466 1.34 -23.94 -17.40
CA SER A 466 2.58 -24.03 -16.63
C SER A 466 3.59 -24.96 -17.32
N LYS A 467 3.17 -26.18 -17.69
CA LYS A 467 4.01 -27.15 -18.39
C LYS A 467 4.38 -26.68 -19.79
N GLU A 468 3.42 -26.12 -20.53
CA GLU A 468 3.65 -25.67 -21.91
C GLU A 468 4.67 -24.53 -21.98
N VAL A 469 4.50 -23.48 -21.16
CA VAL A 469 5.42 -22.34 -21.12
C VAL A 469 6.79 -22.76 -20.62
N THR A 470 6.85 -23.58 -19.57
CA THR A 470 8.11 -24.10 -19.03
C THR A 470 8.87 -24.91 -20.09
N ALA A 471 8.19 -25.80 -20.82
CA ALA A 471 8.82 -26.58 -21.88
C ALA A 471 9.36 -25.70 -23.03
N ILE A 472 8.66 -24.62 -23.40
CA ILE A 472 9.16 -23.66 -24.38
C ILE A 472 10.39 -22.92 -23.85
N PHE A 473 10.37 -22.49 -22.59
CA PHE A 473 11.49 -21.81 -21.97
C PHE A 473 12.73 -22.70 -21.95
N LYS A 474 12.63 -23.93 -21.43
CA LYS A 474 13.72 -24.91 -21.39
C LYS A 474 14.35 -25.13 -22.77
N ARG A 475 13.52 -25.32 -23.80
CA ARG A 475 13.99 -25.49 -25.18
C ARG A 475 14.73 -24.26 -25.71
N LYS A 476 14.32 -23.05 -25.33
CA LYS A 476 14.94 -21.80 -25.79
C LYS A 476 16.25 -21.48 -25.07
N THR A 477 16.35 -21.81 -23.79
CA THR A 477 17.45 -21.38 -22.92
C THR A 477 18.43 -22.49 -22.55
N GLY A 478 18.03 -23.76 -22.67
CA GLY A 478 18.79 -24.91 -22.20
C GLY A 478 18.77 -25.13 -20.69
N ILE A 479 17.96 -24.36 -19.94
CA ILE A 479 17.91 -24.45 -18.47
C ILE A 479 16.92 -25.54 -18.05
N GLU A 480 17.38 -26.78 -17.93
CA GLU A 480 16.51 -27.95 -17.68
C GLU A 480 15.77 -27.95 -16.33
N ASP A 481 16.31 -27.29 -15.31
CA ASP A 481 15.71 -27.25 -13.96
C ASP A 481 14.77 -26.04 -13.74
N ALA A 482 14.49 -25.26 -14.79
CA ALA A 482 13.63 -24.08 -14.68
C ALA A 482 12.19 -24.47 -14.28
N ARG A 483 11.66 -23.81 -13.26
CA ARG A 483 10.23 -23.88 -12.89
C ARG A 483 9.45 -22.77 -13.58
N PHE A 484 8.13 -22.88 -13.58
CA PHE A 484 7.26 -21.90 -14.23
C PHE A 484 7.45 -20.49 -13.64
N GLN A 485 7.59 -20.38 -12.33
CA GLN A 485 7.83 -19.10 -11.64
C GLN A 485 9.16 -18.47 -12.05
N ASP A 486 10.20 -19.26 -12.30
CA ASP A 486 11.52 -18.76 -12.69
C ASP A 486 11.47 -18.08 -14.06
N VAL A 487 10.66 -18.61 -14.99
CA VAL A 487 10.40 -17.98 -16.30
C VAL A 487 9.86 -16.55 -16.12
N TRP A 488 8.93 -16.37 -15.18
CA TRP A 488 8.32 -15.08 -14.88
C TRP A 488 9.25 -14.12 -14.14
N ARG A 489 10.10 -14.62 -13.24
CA ARG A 489 11.11 -13.80 -12.54
C ARG A 489 12.16 -13.25 -13.48
N ILE A 490 12.54 -14.01 -14.51
CA ILE A 490 13.56 -13.65 -15.49
C ILE A 490 13.06 -12.58 -16.47
N LYS A 491 11.79 -12.68 -16.90
CA LYS A 491 11.22 -11.73 -17.86
C LYS A 491 10.71 -10.44 -17.22
N SER A 492 10.41 -10.44 -15.92
CA SER A 492 9.86 -9.27 -15.23
C SER A 492 10.91 -8.19 -14.95
N ARG A 493 10.46 -6.93 -14.88
CA ARG A 493 11.35 -5.79 -14.61
C ARG A 493 10.65 -4.77 -13.72
N LEU A 494 11.38 -4.25 -12.73
CA LEU A 494 10.91 -3.17 -11.87
C LEU A 494 10.75 -1.89 -12.69
N VAL A 495 9.60 -1.23 -12.53
CA VAL A 495 9.25 0.02 -13.22
C VAL A 495 9.28 1.20 -12.25
N GLN A 496 8.70 1.05 -11.06
CA GLN A 496 8.59 2.11 -10.05
C GLN A 496 8.64 1.50 -8.64
N GLY A 497 9.17 2.24 -7.67
CA GLY A 497 9.20 1.83 -6.26
C GLY A 497 10.28 0.79 -5.98
N GLU A 498 9.97 -0.18 -5.12
CA GLU A 498 10.89 -1.22 -4.68
C GLU A 498 10.46 -2.60 -5.17
N ARG A 499 11.41 -3.51 -5.42
CA ARG A 499 11.12 -4.91 -5.72
C ARG A 499 11.01 -5.69 -4.42
N ILE A 500 9.78 -5.94 -3.96
CA ILE A 500 9.53 -6.59 -2.66
C ILE A 500 9.61 -8.13 -2.77
N ASN A 501 8.84 -8.75 -3.68
CA ASN A 501 8.72 -10.21 -3.73
C ASN A 501 8.77 -10.82 -5.16
N LEU A 502 8.02 -10.26 -6.12
CA LEU A 502 8.05 -10.68 -7.53
C LEU A 502 9.41 -10.48 -8.19
#